data_AF-A0A3M1QWP0-F1
#
_entry.id   AF-A0A3M1QWP0-F1
#
_cell.length_a   1.000
_cell.length_b   1.000
_cell.length_c   1.000
_cell.angle_alpha   90.00
_cell.angle_beta   90.00
_cell.angle_gamma   90.00
#
_symmetry.space_group_name_H-M   'P 1'
#
loop_
_entity.id
_entity.type
_entity.pdbx_description
1 polymer ?
#
loop_
_entity_poly.entity_id
_entity_poly.type
_entity_poly.pdbx_seq_one_letter_code
_entity_poly.pdbx_strand_id
1 'polypeptide(L)'
;MALLAVKNLCVTYRTTLGDAQAVDRVSFTLHEGENLGLVGESGCGKTTMAKAILRLLPPNGMISGGEIRFRGQDLVPLREEALRKIRWKEISIISQSAMNALDPVYRVGDQIVEAIRAHE
;
A
#
# COMPACT_ATOMS: atom_id res chain seq x y z
N MET A 1 17.84 -11.62 5.49
CA MET A 1 17.34 -11.08 4.19
C MET A 1 16.37 -9.92 4.49
N ALA A 2 16.09 -9.04 3.53
CA ALA A 2 15.09 -7.98 3.68
C ALA A 2 13.67 -8.57 3.66
N LEU A 3 12.78 -8.11 4.55
CA LEU A 3 11.35 -8.47 4.53
C LEU A 3 10.63 -7.68 3.45
N LEU A 4 10.86 -6.36 3.40
CA LEU A 4 10.37 -5.45 2.38
C LEU A 4 11.53 -4.59 1.87
N ALA A 5 11.70 -4.49 0.55
CA ALA A 5 12.66 -3.59 -0.07
C ALA A 5 11.96 -2.75 -1.14
N VAL A 6 11.98 -1.44 -0.95
CA VAL A 6 11.47 -0.45 -1.91
C VAL A 6 12.66 0.16 -2.62
N LYS A 7 12.66 0.16 -3.96
CA LYS A 7 13.78 0.64 -4.77
C LYS A 7 13.31 1.63 -5.81
N ASN A 8 13.82 2.86 -5.73
CA ASN A 8 13.57 3.96 -6.65
C ASN A 8 12.07 4.13 -6.97
N LEU A 9 11.21 3.96 -5.96
CA LEU A 9 9.76 4.02 -6.13
C LEU A 9 9.34 5.42 -6.57
N CYS A 10 8.63 5.48 -7.69
CA CYS A 10 7.99 6.68 -8.20
C CYS A 10 6.47 6.47 -8.25
N VAL A 11 5.72 7.49 -7.82
CA VAL A 11 4.27 7.50 -7.91
C VAL A 11 3.82 8.82 -8.49
N THR A 12 3.01 8.75 -9.55
CA THR A 12 2.48 9.91 -10.26
C THR A 12 0.95 9.87 -10.21
N TYR A 13 0.34 11.02 -9.93
CA TYR A 13 -1.10 11.22 -10.07
C TYR A 13 -1.39 12.05 -11.31
N ARG A 14 -2.35 11.61 -12.11
CA ARG A 14 -2.93 12.43 -13.17
C ARG A 14 -3.93 13.41 -12.57
N THR A 15 -3.71 14.69 -12.80
CA THR A 15 -4.59 15.78 -12.37
C THR A 15 -5.07 16.58 -13.57
N THR A 16 -6.03 17.49 -13.37
CA THR A 16 -6.51 18.39 -14.42
C THR A 16 -5.45 19.40 -14.87
N LEU A 17 -4.44 19.68 -14.03
CA LEU A 17 -3.33 20.59 -14.30
C LEU A 17 -2.09 19.88 -14.88
N GLY A 18 -2.18 18.56 -15.10
CA GLY A 18 -1.07 17.72 -15.54
C GLY A 18 -0.70 16.65 -14.54
N ASP A 19 0.41 15.96 -14.81
CA ASP A 19 0.91 14.89 -13.96
C ASP A 19 1.64 15.47 -12.74
N ALA A 20 1.24 15.03 -11.55
CA ALA A 20 1.82 15.41 -10.27
C ALA A 20 2.62 14.25 -9.68
N GLN A 21 3.94 14.41 -9.54
CA GLN A 21 4.79 13.42 -8.91
C GLN A 21 4.66 13.49 -7.39
N ALA A 22 4.05 12.48 -6.77
CA ALA A 22 3.79 12.43 -5.34
C ALA A 22 4.85 11.64 -4.56
N VAL A 23 5.59 10.76 -5.23
CA VAL A 23 6.76 10.06 -4.69
C VAL A 23 7.82 10.07 -5.79
N ASP A 24 9.04 10.53 -5.47
CA ASP A 24 10.17 10.58 -6.40
C ASP A 24 11.34 9.73 -5.88
N ARG A 25 11.60 8.62 -6.58
CA ARG A 25 12.77 7.73 -6.42
C ARG A 25 13.09 7.34 -4.96
N VAL A 26 12.07 7.08 -4.15
CA VAL A 26 12.26 6.69 -2.75
C VAL A 26 12.79 5.25 -2.67
N SER A 27 13.84 5.05 -1.87
CA SER A 27 14.42 3.73 -1.61
C SER A 27 14.61 3.51 -0.11
N PHE A 28 14.16 2.35 0.39
CA PHE A 28 14.42 1.92 1.76
C PHE A 28 14.26 0.40 1.88
N THR A 29 14.75 -0.16 2.97
CA THR A 29 14.60 -1.58 3.31
C THR A 29 14.05 -1.68 4.72
N LEU A 30 13.19 -2.67 4.94
CA LEU A 30 12.67 -3.06 6.24
C LEU A 30 13.01 -4.53 6.46
N HIS A 31 13.66 -4.83 7.57
CA HIS A 31 13.99 -6.18 7.98
C HIS A 31 12.90 -6.78 8.89
N GLU A 32 12.94 -8.10 9.03
CA GLU A 32 12.03 -8.80 9.93
C GLU A 32 12.30 -8.39 11.39
N GLY A 33 11.23 -8.10 12.15
CA GLY A 33 11.32 -7.59 13.52
C GLY A 33 11.68 -6.10 13.64
N GLU A 34 11.89 -5.40 12.52
CA GLU A 34 12.19 -3.97 12.50
C GLU A 34 10.90 -3.13 12.49
N ASN A 35 10.95 -1.97 13.14
CA ASN A 35 9.90 -0.96 13.07
C ASN A 35 10.42 0.27 12.31
N LEU A 36 9.81 0.58 11.17
CA LEU A 36 10.15 1.77 10.38
C LEU A 36 9.11 2.87 10.58
N GLY A 37 9.57 4.03 11.05
CA GLY A 37 8.76 5.25 11.13
C GLY A 37 8.93 6.13 9.89
N LEU A 38 7.81 6.52 9.27
CA LEU A 38 7.81 7.49 8.18
C LEU A 38 7.22 8.82 8.66
N VAL A 39 8.03 9.87 8.70
CA VAL A 39 7.67 11.20 9.19
C VAL A 39 7.78 12.25 8.10
N GLY A 40 7.01 13.33 8.24
CA GLY A 40 7.01 14.46 7.31
C GLY A 40 5.70 15.24 7.40
N GLU A 41 5.63 16.38 6.71
CA GLU A 41 4.47 17.27 6.72
C GLU A 41 3.24 16.68 6.00
N SER A 42 2.06 17.25 6.23
CA SER A 42 0.86 16.87 5.49
C SER A 42 1.09 17.04 3.98
N GLY A 43 0.67 16.06 3.19
CA GLY A 43 0.82 16.11 1.72
C GLY A 43 2.17 15.65 1.16
N CYS A 44 3.19 15.37 1.97
CA CYS A 44 4.52 14.99 1.49
C CYS A 44 4.64 13.55 0.90
N GLY A 45 3.53 12.87 0.60
CA GLY A 45 3.54 11.55 -0.04
C GLY A 45 3.54 10.32 0.88
N LYS A 46 3.50 10.48 2.22
CA LYS A 46 3.49 9.34 3.17
C LYS A 46 2.39 8.32 2.90
N THR A 47 1.14 8.78 2.86
CA THR A 47 -0.02 7.94 2.58
C THR A 47 0.02 7.36 1.16
N THR A 48 0.55 8.11 0.20
CA THR A 48 0.77 7.64 -1.18
C THR A 48 1.73 6.47 -1.21
N MET A 49 2.87 6.56 -0.52
CA MET A 49 3.86 5.50 -0.44
C MET A 49 3.30 4.23 0.22
N ALA A 50 2.60 4.39 1.35
CA ALA A 50 1.95 3.27 2.03
C ALA A 50 0.92 2.55 1.13
N LYS A 51 0.08 3.31 0.41
CA LYS A 51 -0.87 2.75 -0.56
C LYS A 51 -0.17 2.10 -1.75
N ALA A 52 0.92 2.68 -2.25
CA ALA A 52 1.68 2.15 -3.38
C ALA A 52 2.29 0.78 -3.07
N ILE A 53 2.82 0.57 -1.86
CA ILE A 53 3.39 -0.72 -1.41
C ILE A 53 2.38 -1.86 -1.59
N LEU A 54 1.12 -1.64 -1.25
CA LEU A 54 0.03 -2.61 -1.40
C LEU A 54 -0.71 -2.52 -2.74
N ARG A 55 -0.28 -1.65 -3.66
CA ARG A 55 -0.96 -1.34 -4.93
C ARG A 55 -2.43 -0.93 -4.74
N LEU A 56 -2.70 -0.11 -3.74
CA LEU A 56 -4.02 0.45 -3.39
C LEU A 56 -4.14 1.93 -3.79
N LEU A 57 -3.44 2.34 -4.85
CA LEU A 57 -3.57 3.69 -5.39
C LEU A 57 -4.96 3.87 -6.01
N PRO A 58 -5.56 5.07 -5.92
CA PRO A 58 -6.81 5.37 -6.61
C PRO A 58 -6.61 5.36 -8.14
N PRO A 59 -7.69 5.36 -8.95
CA PRO A 59 -7.60 5.23 -10.40
C PRO A 59 -6.73 6.28 -11.11
N ASN A 60 -6.59 7.48 -10.53
CA ASN A 60 -5.75 8.53 -11.08
C ASN A 60 -4.29 8.45 -10.64
N GLY A 61 -3.93 7.52 -9.74
CA GLY A 61 -2.57 7.31 -9.25
C GLY A 61 -1.95 6.04 -9.84
N MET A 62 -0.68 6.12 -10.25
CA MET A 62 0.06 4.95 -10.74
C MET A 62 1.47 4.91 -10.18
N ILE A 63 1.99 3.69 -10.01
CA ILE A 63 3.42 3.46 -9.81
C ILE A 63 4.08 3.69 -11.17
N SER A 64 4.77 4.82 -11.31
CA SER A 64 5.39 5.27 -12.55
C SER A 64 6.82 4.75 -12.72
N GLY A 65 7.40 4.15 -11.69
CA GLY A 65 8.72 3.52 -11.73
C GLY A 65 9.14 2.90 -10.40
N GLY A 66 10.22 2.12 -10.46
CA GLY A 66 10.80 1.43 -9.31
C GLY A 66 10.19 0.05 -9.05
N GLU A 67 10.61 -0.55 -7.94
CA GLU A 67 10.23 -1.91 -7.53
C GLU A 67 9.83 -1.94 -6.06
N ILE A 68 8.91 -2.85 -5.72
CA ILE A 68 8.51 -3.11 -4.33
C ILE A 68 8.63 -4.61 -4.10
N ARG A 69 9.67 -5.04 -3.41
CA ARG A 69 9.94 -6.46 -3.17
C ARG A 69 9.55 -6.88 -1.76
N PHE A 70 8.62 -7.82 -1.65
CA PHE A 70 8.27 -8.48 -0.40
C PHE A 70 8.83 -9.89 -0.39
N ARG A 71 9.66 -10.24 0.62
CA ARG A 71 10.39 -11.52 0.69
C ARG A 71 11.09 -11.90 -0.62
N GLY A 72 11.65 -10.91 -1.31
CA GLY A 72 12.35 -11.07 -2.59
C GLY A 72 11.48 -11.08 -3.85
N GLN A 73 10.15 -11.18 -3.72
CA GLN A 73 9.21 -11.14 -4.84
C GLN A 73 8.76 -9.70 -5.12
N ASP A 74 8.94 -9.23 -6.35
CA ASP A 74 8.44 -7.90 -6.77
C ASP A 74 6.91 -7.93 -6.92
N LEU A 75 6.25 -6.98 -6.25
CA LEU A 75 4.80 -6.82 -6.20
C LEU A 75 4.24 -6.01 -7.38
N VAL A 76 5.07 -5.16 -8.01
CA VAL A 76 4.64 -4.25 -9.08
C VAL A 76 4.08 -5.00 -10.29
N PRO A 77 4.72 -6.06 -10.83
CA PRO A 77 4.20 -6.77 -12.01
C PRO A 77 3.18 -7.85 -11.68
N LEU A 78 2.86 -8.11 -10.41
CA LEU A 78 1.96 -9.20 -10.04
C LEU A 78 0.54 -8.96 -10.58
N ARG A 79 -0.13 -10.07 -10.93
CA ARG A 79 -1.56 -10.04 -11.22
C ARG A 79 -2.35 -9.89 -9.93
N GLU A 80 -3.59 -9.41 -10.06
CA GLU A 80 -4.47 -9.14 -8.92
C GLU A 80 -4.72 -10.37 -8.06
N GLU A 81 -4.82 -11.57 -8.66
CA GLU A 81 -5.02 -12.82 -7.93
C GLU A 81 -3.82 -13.18 -7.04
N ALA A 82 -2.61 -12.86 -7.48
CA ALA A 82 -1.40 -13.08 -6.69
C ALA A 82 -1.29 -12.03 -5.57
N LEU A 83 -1.63 -10.77 -5.86
CA LEU A 83 -1.66 -9.71 -4.84
C LEU A 83 -2.70 -9.98 -3.77
N ARG A 84 -3.88 -10.50 -4.12
CA ARG A 84 -4.94 -10.82 -3.16
C ARG A 84 -4.51 -11.85 -2.12
N LYS A 85 -3.60 -12.77 -2.47
CA LYS A 85 -3.02 -13.74 -1.52
C LYS A 85 -2.03 -13.10 -0.54
N ILE A 86 -1.45 -11.96 -0.91
CA ILE A 86 -0.48 -11.22 -0.08
C ILE A 86 -1.21 -10.20 0.81
N ARG A 87 -2.17 -9.48 0.24
CA ARG A 87 -3.04 -8.55 0.98
C ARG A 87 -3.79 -9.31 2.06
N TRP A 88 -3.95 -8.66 3.22
CA TRP A 88 -4.58 -9.21 4.42
C TRP A 88 -3.77 -10.30 5.13
N LYS A 89 -3.38 -11.37 4.43
CA LYS A 89 -2.68 -12.54 4.99
C LYS A 89 -1.22 -12.24 5.38
N GLU A 90 -0.48 -11.53 4.52
CA GLU A 90 0.95 -11.26 4.72
C GLU A 90 1.22 -9.79 5.01
N ILE A 91 0.50 -8.89 4.34
CA ILE A 91 0.62 -7.44 4.52
C ILE A 91 -0.77 -6.83 4.65
N SER A 92 -0.98 -6.10 5.74
CA SER A 92 -2.24 -5.42 6.05
C SER A 92 -2.00 -3.93 6.27
N ILE A 93 -3.05 -3.13 6.04
CA ILE A 93 -3.02 -1.69 6.26
C ILE A 93 -4.21 -1.27 7.13
N ILE A 94 -3.93 -0.44 8.12
CA ILE A 94 -4.94 0.30 8.88
C ILE A 94 -4.90 1.73 8.34
N SER A 95 -5.95 2.13 7.63
CA SER A 95 -6.02 3.45 7.00
C SER A 95 -6.27 4.56 8.03
N GLN A 96 -5.90 5.80 7.71
CA GLN A 96 -6.10 6.95 8.60
C GLN A 96 -7.57 7.17 9.01
N SER A 97 -8.51 6.73 8.18
CA SER A 97 -9.96 6.81 8.42
C SER A 97 -10.58 5.43 8.55
N ALA A 98 -9.88 4.48 9.19
CA ALA A 98 -10.33 3.09 9.31
C ALA A 98 -11.75 2.95 9.91
N MET A 99 -12.14 3.85 10.82
CA MET A 99 -13.50 3.85 11.38
C MET A 99 -14.59 4.08 10.33
N ASN A 100 -14.30 4.84 9.27
CA ASN A 100 -15.25 5.12 8.19
C ASN A 100 -15.45 3.91 7.26
N ALA A 101 -14.66 2.85 7.41
CA ALA A 101 -14.82 1.62 6.64
C ALA A 101 -15.89 0.69 7.22
N LEU A 102 -16.37 0.94 8.45
CA LEU A 102 -17.41 0.15 9.08
C LEU A 102 -18.79 0.70 8.73
N ASP A 103 -19.65 -0.17 8.22
CA ASP A 103 -21.06 0.13 8.00
C ASP A 103 -21.81 0.00 9.34
N PRO A 104 -22.48 1.07 9.81
CA PRO A 104 -23.15 1.09 11.11
C PRO A 104 -24.39 0.19 11.18
N VAL A 105 -24.89 -0.32 10.05
CA VAL A 105 -26.06 -1.21 9.99
C VAL A 105 -25.68 -2.65 10.38
N TYR A 106 -24.41 -3.04 10.26
CA TYR A 106 -23.92 -4.39 10.55
C TYR A 106 -23.13 -4.45 11.86
N ARG A 107 -23.08 -5.63 12.49
CA ARG A 107 -22.21 -5.84 13.66
C ARG A 107 -20.75 -5.79 13.23
N VAL A 108 -19.91 -5.23 14.10
CA VAL A 108 -18.46 -5.16 13.88
C VAL A 108 -17.86 -6.54 13.62
N GLY A 109 -18.29 -7.56 14.36
CA GLY A 109 -17.80 -8.94 14.19
C GLY A 109 -18.09 -9.51 12.81
N ASP A 110 -19.28 -9.25 12.26
CA ASP A 110 -19.67 -9.78 10.94
C ASP A 110 -18.79 -9.17 9.83
N GLN A 111 -18.52 -7.86 9.93
CA GLN A 111 -17.67 -7.14 8.98
C GLN A 111 -16.19 -7.57 9.05
N ILE A 112 -15.69 -7.88 10.25
CA ILE A 112 -14.33 -8.45 10.42
C ILE A 112 -14.26 -9.85 9.79
N VAL A 113 -15.25 -10.70 10.03
CA VAL A 113 -15.31 -12.06 9.47
C VAL A 113 -15.42 -12.04 7.95
N GLU A 114 -16.20 -11.11 7.38
CA GLU A 114 -16.31 -10.92 5.95
C GLU A 114 -14.94 -10.62 5.31
N ALA A 115 -14.18 -9.69 5.87
CA ALA A 115 -12.85 -9.35 5.37
C ALA A 115 -11.88 -10.55 5.39
N ILE A 116 -11.95 -11.38 6.43
CA ILE A 116 -11.16 -12.62 6.54
C ILE A 116 -11.56 -13.61 5.44
N ARG A 117 -12.85 -13.93 5.31
CA ARG A 117 -13.38 -14.86 4.30
C ARG A 117 -13.11 -14.41 2.88
N ALA A 118 -13.13 -13.10 2.63
CA ALA A 118 -12.80 -12.54 1.31
C ALA A 118 -11.35 -12.80 0.87
N HIS A 119 -10.46 -13.17 1.80
CA HIS A 119 -9.05 -13.42 1.51
C HIS A 119 -8.62 -14.88 1.77
N GLU A 120 -9.54 -15.76 2.18
CA GLU A 120 -9.31 -17.22 2.24
C GLU A 120 -9.09 -17.81 0.84
#